data_AF-A0A7M1B388-F1
#
_entry.id   AF-A0A7M1B388-F1
#
_cell.length_a   1.000
_cell.length_b   1.000
_cell.length_c   1.000
_cell.angle_alpha   90.00
_cell.angle_beta   90.00
_cell.angle_gamma   90.00
#
_symmetry.space_group_name_H-M   'P 1'
#
loop_
_entity.id
_entity.type
_entity.pdbx_description
1 polymer ?
#
loop_
_entity_poly.entity_id
_entity_poly.type
_entity_poly.pdbx_seq_one_letter_code
_entity_poly.pdbx_strand_id
1 'polypeptide(L)'
;MIMDELYTFIGKKAKRYYLWASIAVTQHGKYFYFYHLSRYKNAGALFEFNQQLPSTDKIYCDGCFSYDKIYGSKASMEKSKITNVIENLNSQIRDKISYLVRRTKAHARSYEWLDNRLAWFFVNKNIGK
;
A
#
# COMPACT_ATOMS: atom_id res chain seq x y z
N MET A 1 -1.99 -12.57 -2.59
CA MET A 1 -1.93 -11.19 -2.10
C MET A 1 -1.61 -10.26 -3.25
N ILE A 2 -2.06 -9.02 -3.24
CA ILE A 2 -1.79 -8.00 -4.26
C ILE A 2 -1.16 -6.82 -3.56
N MET A 3 -0.01 -6.33 -4.01
CA MET A 3 0.74 -5.28 -3.33
C MET A 3 1.21 -4.21 -4.31
N ASP A 4 1.22 -2.97 -3.85
CA ASP A 4 1.81 -1.84 -4.57
C ASP A 4 2.28 -0.77 -3.58
N GLU A 5 3.14 0.13 -4.05
CA GLU A 5 3.64 1.25 -3.26
C GLU A 5 3.29 2.61 -3.86
N LEU A 6 2.88 3.50 -2.97
CA LEU A 6 2.63 4.91 -3.25
C LEU A 6 3.67 5.76 -2.52
N TYR A 7 3.88 6.99 -2.99
CA TYR A 7 4.66 7.98 -2.26
C TYR A 7 3.84 9.24 -1.97
N THR A 8 4.17 9.89 -0.87
CA THR A 8 3.60 11.18 -0.43
C THR A 8 4.66 12.05 0.22
N PHE A 9 4.28 13.25 0.63
CA PHE A 9 5.13 14.23 1.30
C PHE A 9 4.47 14.75 2.56
N ILE A 10 5.17 14.67 3.70
CA ILE A 10 4.66 15.10 5.00
C ILE A 10 5.40 16.37 5.43
N GLY A 11 4.65 17.44 5.72
CA GLY A 11 5.17 18.77 6.06
C GLY A 11 5.83 19.53 4.91
N LYS A 12 6.80 18.93 4.21
CA LYS A 12 7.51 19.54 3.07
C LYS A 12 7.87 18.53 2.00
N LYS A 13 8.03 18.99 0.74
CA LYS A 13 8.42 18.14 -0.41
C LYS A 13 9.71 17.35 -0.23
N ALA A 14 10.65 17.84 0.57
CA ALA A 14 11.90 17.11 0.86
C ALA A 14 11.68 15.88 1.77
N LYS A 15 10.56 15.82 2.49
CA LYS A 15 10.20 14.73 3.41
C LYS A 15 9.26 13.76 2.69
N ARG A 16 9.82 12.93 1.82
CA ARG A 16 9.10 11.86 1.14
C ARG A 16 8.84 10.69 2.09
N TYR A 17 7.62 10.17 2.04
CA TYR A 17 7.19 8.96 2.73
C TYR A 17 6.57 8.00 1.71
N TYR A 18 6.54 6.73 2.06
CA TYR A 18 6.03 5.64 1.23
C TYR A 18 4.90 4.94 1.96
N LEU A 19 3.83 4.70 1.21
CA LEU A 19 2.69 3.91 1.66
C LEU A 19 2.74 2.59 0.90
N TRP A 20 2.98 1.51 1.62
CA TRP A 20 2.82 0.16 1.11
C TRP A 20 1.36 -0.22 1.28
N ALA A 21 0.69 -0.59 0.20
CA ALA A 21 -0.70 -1.04 0.22
C ALA A 21 -0.74 -2.51 -0.19
N SER A 22 -1.57 -3.28 0.50
CA SER A 22 -1.76 -4.69 0.20
C SER A 22 -3.23 -5.09 0.26
N ILE A 23 -3.60 -6.04 -0.59
CA ILE A 23 -4.92 -6.66 -0.65
C ILE A 23 -4.73 -8.18 -0.55
N ALA A 24 -5.21 -8.79 0.52
CA ALA A 24 -5.36 -10.23 0.61
C ALA A 24 -6.73 -10.63 0.05
N VAL A 25 -6.76 -11.68 -0.77
CA VAL A 25 -7.97 -12.23 -1.37
C VAL A 25 -8.15 -13.63 -0.80
N THR A 26 -9.29 -13.89 -0.16
CA THR A 26 -9.61 -15.24 0.32
C THR A 26 -10.03 -16.16 -0.82
N GLN A 27 -10.06 -17.46 -0.56
CA GLN A 27 -10.58 -18.45 -1.52
C GLN A 27 -12.02 -18.15 -1.98
N HIS A 28 -12.82 -17.50 -1.13
CA HIS A 28 -14.18 -17.08 -1.45
C HIS A 28 -14.27 -15.70 -2.14
N GLY A 29 -13.14 -15.11 -2.53
CA GLY A 29 -13.11 -13.82 -3.23
C GLY A 29 -13.32 -12.59 -2.34
N LYS A 30 -13.27 -12.74 -1.00
CA LYS A 30 -13.36 -11.59 -0.08
C LYS A 30 -12.02 -10.86 -0.03
N TYR A 31 -12.06 -9.53 -0.07
CA TYR A 31 -10.88 -8.68 -0.01
C TYR A 31 -10.64 -8.14 1.40
N PHE A 32 -9.39 -8.19 1.82
CA PHE A 32 -8.88 -7.57 3.04
C PHE A 32 -7.75 -6.63 2.68
N TYR A 33 -7.84 -5.39 3.16
CA TYR A 33 -6.95 -4.30 2.81
C TYR A 33 -6.02 -4.00 3.98
N PHE A 34 -4.73 -3.88 3.68
CA PHE A 34 -3.68 -3.62 4.65
C PHE A 34 -2.80 -2.48 4.16
N TYR A 35 -2.16 -1.80 5.10
CA TYR A 35 -1.21 -0.75 4.76
C TYR A 35 -0.06 -0.68 5.75
N HIS A 36 1.03 -0.08 5.29
CA HIS A 36 2.13 0.33 6.13
C HIS A 36 2.69 1.65 5.64
N LEU A 37 2.68 2.65 6.50
CA LEU A 37 3.33 3.93 6.24
C LEU A 37 4.79 3.83 6.69
N SER A 38 5.72 4.28 5.84
CA SER A 38 7.15 4.19 6.11
C SER A 38 7.88 5.40 5.55
N ARG A 39 9.04 5.71 6.11
CA ARG A 39 9.91 6.77 5.58
C ARG A 39 10.77 6.30 4.40
N TYR A 40 11.03 4.99 4.30
CA TYR A 40 12.00 4.42 3.37
C TYR A 40 11.35 3.39 2.45
N LYS A 41 11.66 3.46 1.16
CA LYS A 41 11.32 2.42 0.17
C LYS A 41 12.43 1.39 0.11
N ASN A 42 12.56 0.57 1.15
CA ASN A 42 13.59 -0.46 1.21
C ASN A 42 13.00 -1.81 1.68
N ALA A 43 13.80 -2.86 1.55
CA ALA A 43 13.40 -4.21 1.94
C ALA A 43 13.09 -4.35 3.44
N GLY A 44 13.70 -3.52 4.30
CA GLY A 44 13.41 -3.53 5.73
C GLY A 44 11.98 -3.08 6.03
N ALA A 45 11.54 -1.97 5.44
CA ALA A 45 10.16 -1.50 5.57
C ALA A 45 9.14 -2.52 5.01
N LEU A 46 9.47 -3.17 3.87
CA LEU A 46 8.63 -4.22 3.32
C LEU A 46 8.59 -5.46 4.23
N PHE A 47 9.71 -5.82 4.86
CA PHE A 47 9.77 -6.93 5.81
C PHE A 47 8.91 -6.67 7.05
N GLU A 48 9.00 -5.47 7.64
CA GLU A 48 8.14 -5.04 8.75
C GLU A 48 6.66 -5.12 8.37
N PHE A 49 6.31 -4.63 7.18
CA PHE A 49 4.94 -4.75 6.67
C PHE A 49 4.54 -6.22 6.53
N ASN A 50 5.41 -7.05 5.98
CA ASN A 50 5.12 -8.46 5.74
C ASN A 50 4.82 -9.25 7.03
N GLN A 51 5.44 -8.90 8.15
CA GLN A 51 5.14 -9.55 9.43
C GLN A 51 3.71 -9.30 9.93
N GLN A 52 3.04 -8.26 9.43
CA GLN A 52 1.67 -7.90 9.79
C GLN A 52 0.64 -8.50 8.82
N LEU A 53 1.09 -9.16 7.74
CA LEU A 53 0.23 -9.70 6.69
C LEU A 53 -0.05 -11.18 6.92
N PRO A 54 -1.22 -11.68 6.50
CA PRO A 54 -1.51 -13.11 6.56
C PRO A 54 -0.56 -13.88 5.63
N SER A 55 -0.25 -15.12 5.99
CA SER A 55 0.52 -16.02 5.12
C SER A 55 -0.24 -16.25 3.81
N THR A 56 0.45 -16.12 2.67
CA THR A 56 -0.13 -16.42 1.36
C THR A 56 0.86 -17.16 0.46
N ASP A 57 0.30 -17.90 -0.50
CA ASP A 57 1.07 -18.73 -1.42
C ASP A 57 1.60 -17.94 -2.63
N LYS A 58 0.86 -16.94 -3.11
CA LYS A 58 1.21 -16.12 -4.28
C LYS A 58 1.03 -14.63 -3.99
N ILE A 59 2.00 -13.83 -4.44
CA ILE A 59 2.03 -12.37 -4.26
C ILE A 59 2.16 -11.72 -5.63
N TYR A 60 1.19 -10.87 -5.94
CA TYR A 60 1.15 -10.08 -7.16
C TYR A 60 1.66 -8.69 -6.84
N CYS A 61 2.74 -8.30 -7.48
CA CYS A 61 3.42 -7.02 -7.25
C CYS A 61 4.03 -6.54 -8.57
N ASP A 62 4.31 -5.24 -8.64
CA ASP A 62 5.11 -4.71 -9.75
C ASP A 62 6.59 -5.10 -9.60
N GLY A 63 7.40 -4.91 -10.65
CA GLY A 63 8.82 -5.32 -10.71
C GLY A 63 9.79 -4.53 -9.81
N CYS A 64 9.39 -4.19 -8.58
CA CYS A 64 10.24 -3.49 -7.62
C CYS A 64 11.17 -4.48 -6.90
N PHE A 65 12.47 -4.17 -6.87
CA PHE A 65 13.54 -5.00 -6.28
C PHE A 65 13.27 -5.49 -4.85
N SER A 66 12.51 -4.72 -4.06
CA SER A 66 12.18 -5.10 -2.68
C SER A 66 11.31 -6.37 -2.64
N TYR A 67 10.40 -6.55 -3.61
CA TYR A 67 9.51 -7.71 -3.64
C TYR A 67 10.27 -8.99 -3.96
N ASP A 68 11.16 -8.99 -4.95
CA ASP A 68 11.98 -10.16 -5.28
C ASP A 68 12.84 -10.62 -4.10
N LYS A 69 13.39 -9.66 -3.34
CA LYS A 69 14.23 -9.94 -2.18
C LYS A 69 13.46 -10.57 -1.01
N ILE A 70 12.20 -10.17 -0.79
CA ILE A 70 11.40 -10.64 0.35
C ILE A 70 10.57 -11.89 -0.01
N TYR A 71 10.07 -11.97 -1.24
CA TYR A 71 9.11 -12.98 -1.67
C TYR A 71 9.68 -14.02 -2.62
N GLY A 72 10.83 -13.75 -3.26
CA GLY A 72 11.49 -14.69 -4.15
C GLY A 72 10.54 -15.26 -5.20
N SER A 73 10.44 -16.58 -5.28
CA SER A 73 9.56 -17.28 -6.22
C SER A 73 8.06 -17.10 -5.99
N LYS A 74 7.64 -16.51 -4.86
CA LYS A 74 6.22 -16.18 -4.60
C LYS A 74 5.79 -14.88 -5.29
N ALA A 75 6.74 -14.04 -5.68
CA ALA A 75 6.46 -12.81 -6.42
C ALA A 75 6.10 -13.12 -7.88
N SER A 76 5.00 -12.56 -8.35
CA SER A 76 4.49 -12.76 -9.70
C SER A 76 4.12 -11.42 -10.33
N MET A 77 4.80 -11.07 -11.42
CA MET A 77 4.53 -9.87 -12.22
C MET A 77 3.42 -10.09 -13.27
N GLU A 78 2.32 -10.74 -12.89
CA GLU A 78 1.21 -10.95 -13.83
C GLU A 78 0.39 -9.66 -13.99
N LYS A 79 0.60 -8.96 -15.12
CA LYS A 79 -0.25 -7.84 -15.55
C LYS A 79 -1.61 -8.38 -16.01
N SER A 80 -2.64 -8.21 -15.20
CA SER A 80 -4.02 -8.62 -15.56
C SER A 80 -5.08 -7.88 -14.74
N LYS A 81 -6.29 -8.44 -14.60
CA LYS A 81 -7.39 -7.97 -13.72
C LYS A 81 -6.91 -7.60 -12.31
N ILE A 82 -5.85 -8.23 -11.83
CA ILE A 82 -5.25 -7.99 -10.52
C ILE A 82 -4.63 -6.59 -10.41
N THR A 83 -3.97 -6.13 -11.47
CA THR A 83 -3.41 -4.76 -11.56
C THR A 83 -4.53 -3.73 -11.43
N ASN A 84 -5.68 -3.95 -12.07
CA ASN A 84 -6.82 -3.04 -11.97
C ASN A 84 -7.36 -2.93 -10.53
N VAL A 85 -7.30 -4.00 -9.73
CA VAL A 85 -7.78 -3.98 -8.34
C VAL A 85 -6.91 -3.06 -7.47
N ILE A 86 -5.59 -3.20 -7.56
CA ILE A 86 -4.67 -2.39 -6.77
C ILE A 86 -4.61 -0.94 -7.28
N GLU A 87 -4.72 -0.72 -8.59
CA GLU A 87 -4.84 0.62 -9.18
C GLU A 87 -6.12 1.34 -8.73
N ASN A 88 -7.25 0.63 -8.65
CA ASN A 88 -8.49 1.17 -8.12
C ASN A 88 -8.35 1.56 -6.64
N LEU A 89 -7.71 0.72 -5.82
CA LEU A 89 -7.40 1.07 -4.43
C LEU A 89 -6.56 2.35 -4.36
N ASN A 90 -5.50 2.43 -5.17
CA ASN A 90 -4.63 3.60 -5.23
C ASN A 90 -5.37 4.87 -5.64
N SER A 91 -6.31 4.78 -6.59
CA SER A 91 -7.15 5.90 -6.99
C SER A 91 -8.02 6.37 -5.82
N GLN A 92 -8.71 5.44 -5.14
CA GLN A 92 -9.56 5.77 -4.00
C GLN A 92 -8.78 6.39 -2.85
N ILE A 93 -7.57 5.89 -2.56
CA ILE A 93 -6.68 6.48 -1.56
C ILE A 93 -6.36 7.93 -1.94
N ARG A 94 -6.00 8.20 -3.20
CA ARG A 94 -5.67 9.56 -3.68
C ARG A 94 -6.88 10.51 -3.65
N ASP A 95 -8.07 10.00 -3.95
CA ASP A 95 -9.29 10.80 -3.96
C ASP A 95 -9.76 11.14 -2.54
N LYS A 96 -9.65 10.19 -1.60
CA LYS A 96 -10.11 10.38 -0.21
C LYS A 96 -9.06 11.05 0.68
N ILE A 97 -7.78 10.89 0.37
CA ILE A 97 -6.66 11.44 1.13
C ILE A 97 -5.89 12.39 0.22
N SER A 98 -6.32 13.65 0.21
CA SER A 98 -5.82 14.70 -0.70
C SER A 98 -4.30 14.93 -0.67
N TYR A 99 -3.62 14.51 0.40
CA TYR A 99 -2.16 14.59 0.56
C TYR A 99 -1.39 13.50 -0.21
N LEU A 100 -2.07 12.44 -0.66
CA LEU A 100 -1.49 11.35 -1.45
C LEU A 100 -1.54 11.63 -2.96
N VAL A 101 -2.12 12.77 -3.37
CA VAL A 101 -2.17 13.18 -4.77
C VAL A 101 -0.76 13.57 -5.26
N ARG A 102 -0.34 12.97 -6.38
CA ARG A 102 0.98 13.13 -7.03
C ARG A 102 1.38 14.60 -7.27
N ARG A 103 0.41 15.48 -7.46
CA ARG A 103 0.57 16.94 -7.58
C ARG A 103 0.32 17.57 -6.21
N THR A 104 1.40 17.73 -5.45
CA THR A 104 1.51 18.45 -4.18
C THR A 104 0.76 19.79 -4.17
N LYS A 105 -0.53 19.79 -3.85
CA LYS A 105 -1.28 20.97 -3.42
C LYS A 105 -1.51 20.98 -1.90
N ALA A 106 -1.48 19.80 -1.27
CA ALA A 106 -1.65 19.64 0.17
C ALA A 106 -0.59 18.67 0.71
N HIS A 107 -0.03 18.99 1.89
CA HIS A 107 0.88 18.14 2.63
C HIS A 107 0.23 17.69 3.92
N ALA A 108 0.44 16.43 4.32
CA ALA A 108 0.00 15.99 5.64
C ALA A 108 0.76 16.78 6.71
N ARG A 109 0.06 17.17 7.78
CA ARG A 109 0.62 18.01 8.86
C ARG A 109 1.75 17.30 9.61
N SER A 110 1.54 16.02 9.94
CA SER A 110 2.51 15.16 10.61
C SER A 110 2.35 13.72 10.16
N TYR A 111 3.28 12.87 10.60
CA TYR A 111 3.26 11.44 10.32
C TYR A 111 2.02 10.79 10.93
N GLU A 112 1.80 11.03 12.23
CA GLU A 112 0.70 10.47 13.02
C GLU A 112 -0.66 10.90 12.46
N TRP A 113 -0.75 12.12 11.92
CA TRP A 113 -1.97 12.59 11.30
C TRP A 113 -2.29 11.81 10.02
N LEU A 114 -1.29 11.56 9.17
CA LEU A 114 -1.47 10.77 7.96
C LEU A 114 -1.79 9.32 8.30
N ASP A 115 -1.07 8.75 9.27
CA ASP A 115 -1.23 7.38 9.72
C ASP A 115 -2.66 7.13 10.24
N ASN A 116 -3.19 8.02 11.10
CA ASN A 116 -4.57 7.95 11.57
C ASN A 116 -5.61 8.01 10.44
N ARG A 117 -5.38 8.85 9.41
CA ARG A 117 -6.28 8.91 8.25
C ARG A 117 -6.25 7.63 7.44
N LEU A 118 -5.07 7.06 7.26
CA LEU A 118 -4.90 5.78 6.58
C LEU A 118 -5.57 4.66 7.38
N ALA A 119 -5.32 4.57 8.69
CA ALA A 119 -5.98 3.62 9.59
C ALA A 119 -7.51 3.66 9.40
N TRP A 120 -8.09 4.86 9.44
CA TRP A 120 -9.53 5.03 9.29
C TRP A 120 -10.02 4.60 7.89
N PHE A 121 -9.30 4.95 6.83
CA PHE A 121 -9.63 4.54 5.47
C PHE A 121 -9.61 3.01 5.29
N PHE A 122 -8.53 2.35 5.73
CA PHE A 122 -8.36 0.90 5.58
C PHE A 122 -9.32 0.11 6.46
N VAL A 123 -9.62 0.57 7.68
CA VAL A 123 -10.65 -0.02 8.54
C VAL A 123 -12.02 0.08 7.88
N ASN A 124 -12.42 1.26 7.39
CA ASN A 124 -13.71 1.44 6.70
C ASN A 124 -13.85 0.52 5.48
N LYS A 125 -12.76 0.37 4.71
CA LYS A 125 -12.72 -0.57 3.59
C LYS A 125 -12.96 -2.02 3.99
N ASN A 126 -12.37 -2.45 5.11
CA ASN A 126 -12.50 -3.81 5.61
C ASN A 126 -13.89 -4.11 6.20
N ILE A 127 -14.58 -3.09 6.75
CA ILE A 127 -15.96 -3.23 7.25
C ILE A 127 -17.03 -3.00 6.17
N GLY A 128 -16.64 -2.66 4.93
CA GLY A 128 -17.55 -2.47 3.80
C GLY A 128 -18.31 -1.13 3.81
N LYS A 129 -17.73 -0.08 4.41
CA LYS A 129 -18.29 1.28 4.41
C LYS A 129 -17.59 2.21 3.43
#